data_AF-A0A9E2BGJ5-F1
#
_entry.id   AF-A0A9E2BGJ5-F1
#
_cell.length_a   1.000
_cell.length_b   1.000
_cell.length_c   1.000
_cell.angle_alpha   90.00
_cell.angle_beta   90.00
_cell.angle_gamma   90.00
#
_symmetry.space_group_name_H-M   'P 1'
#
loop_
_entity.id
_entity.type
_entity.pdbx_description
1 polymer ?
#
loop_
_entity_poly.entity_id
_entity_poly.type
_entity_poly.pdbx_seq_one_letter_code
_entity_poly.pdbx_strand_id
1 'polypeptide(L)'
;MTRSPEQICTALRENVGRVIIGNENAITLLLVALICEGHVLIEDVPGLGKTLLAKTLSRSLALEFRRVQCTPDLLPSDITGVSIFNLKKSEFEYRKGPAFTNILLADEINRATPRTQSALLECMEER
;
A
#
# COMPACT_ATOMS: atom_id res chain seq x y z
N MET A 1 18.08 19.84 16.11
CA MET A 1 18.01 20.40 14.74
C MET A 1 17.02 19.58 13.95
N THR A 2 15.88 20.16 13.59
CA THR A 2 14.89 19.53 12.70
C THR A 2 15.42 19.63 11.27
N ARG A 3 15.46 18.51 10.53
CA ARG A 3 15.83 18.52 9.11
C ARG A 3 14.78 19.28 8.31
N SER A 4 15.20 19.98 7.25
CA SER A 4 14.23 20.58 6.31
C SER A 4 13.50 19.47 5.51
N PRO A 5 12.30 19.73 4.97
CA PRO A 5 11.57 18.77 4.14
C PRO A 5 12.41 18.24 2.98
N GLU A 6 13.19 19.10 2.32
CA GLU A 6 14.07 18.73 1.19
C GLU A 6 15.19 17.78 1.64
N GLN A 7 15.75 18.00 2.83
CA GLN A 7 16.76 17.12 3.43
C GLN A 7 16.17 15.74 3.77
N ILE A 8 14.92 15.69 4.22
CA ILE A 8 14.22 14.43 4.51
C ILE A 8 13.97 13.66 3.21
N CYS A 9 13.44 14.30 2.18
CA CYS A 9 13.20 13.67 0.88
C CYS A 9 14.49 13.14 0.25
N THR A 10 15.56 13.94 0.27
CA THR A 10 16.87 13.50 -0.23
C THR A 10 17.39 12.28 0.54
N ALA A 11 17.34 12.32 1.87
CA ALA A 11 17.78 11.20 2.71
C ALA A 11 16.95 9.92 2.48
N LEU A 12 15.63 10.05 2.25
CA LEU A 12 14.76 8.93 1.93
C LEU A 12 15.10 8.33 0.56
N ARG A 13 15.29 9.17 -0.46
CA ARG A 13 15.70 8.71 -1.79
C ARG A 13 17.02 7.94 -1.74
N GLU A 14 18.03 8.51 -1.09
CA GLU A 14 19.33 7.85 -0.91
C GLU A 14 19.20 6.52 -0.16
N ASN A 15 18.39 6.46 0.89
CA ASN A 15 18.21 5.23 1.67
C ASN A 15 17.49 4.14 0.86
N VAL A 16 16.44 4.50 0.10
CA VAL A 16 15.71 3.55 -0.75
C VAL A 16 16.58 3.10 -1.94
N GLY A 17 17.35 4.02 -2.53
CA GLY A 17 18.25 3.75 -3.66
C GLY A 17 19.40 2.78 -3.33
N ARG A 18 19.73 2.57 -2.05
CA ARG A 18 20.68 1.52 -1.61
C ARG A 18 20.17 0.11 -1.87
N VAL A 19 18.86 -0.07 -1.95
CA VAL A 19 18.21 -1.38 -2.14
C VAL A 19 17.61 -1.49 -3.55
N ILE A 20 17.04 -0.40 -4.06
CA ILE A 20 16.40 -0.34 -5.38
C ILE A 20 17.35 0.28 -6.39
N ILE A 21 17.98 -0.53 -7.22
CA ILE A 21 18.91 -0.07 -8.24
C ILE A 21 18.15 0.30 -9.52
N GLY A 22 18.45 1.47 -10.09
CA GLY A 22 18.00 1.85 -11.44
C GLY A 22 16.56 2.39 -11.54
N ASN A 23 15.90 2.70 -10.42
CA ASN A 23 14.49 3.16 -10.43
C ASN A 23 14.27 4.51 -9.69
N GLU A 24 15.19 5.45 -9.87
CA GLU A 24 15.18 6.78 -9.22
C GLU A 24 13.89 7.58 -9.49
N ASN A 25 13.36 7.50 -10.71
CA ASN A 25 12.14 8.20 -11.08
C ASN A 25 10.92 7.64 -10.35
N ALA A 26 10.77 6.32 -10.24
CA ALA A 26 9.65 5.74 -9.49
C ALA A 26 9.74 6.05 -7.99
N ILE A 27 10.95 6.04 -7.41
CA ILE A 27 11.15 6.44 -6.01
C ILE A 27 10.69 7.89 -5.82
N THR A 28 11.06 8.79 -6.74
CA THR A 28 10.66 10.20 -6.68
C THR A 28 9.14 10.35 -6.78
N LEU A 29 8.50 9.70 -7.75
CA LEU A 29 7.04 9.75 -7.93
C LEU A 29 6.29 9.17 -6.73
N LEU A 30 6.78 8.08 -6.13
CA LEU A 30 6.20 7.52 -4.91
C LEU A 30 6.29 8.47 -3.72
N LEU A 31 7.41 9.16 -3.55
CA LEU A 31 7.56 10.16 -2.49
C LEU A 31 6.63 11.35 -2.71
N VAL A 32 6.49 11.82 -3.96
CA VAL A 32 5.54 12.88 -4.32
C VAL A 32 4.12 12.44 -3.99
N ALA A 33 3.71 11.25 -4.43
CA ALA A 33 2.38 10.72 -4.14
C ALA A 33 2.13 10.61 -2.64
N LEU A 34 3.10 10.09 -1.87
CA LEU A 34 2.97 9.97 -0.42
C LEU A 34 2.79 11.32 0.28
N ILE A 35 3.57 12.33 -0.09
CA ILE A 35 3.49 13.68 0.51
C ILE A 35 2.17 14.37 0.16
N CYS A 36 1.66 14.12 -1.04
CA CYS A 36 0.38 14.65 -1.51
C CYS A 36 -0.82 13.81 -1.05
N GLU A 37 -0.62 12.78 -0.22
CA GLU A 37 -1.68 11.82 0.19
C GLU A 37 -2.42 11.22 -1.02
N GLY A 38 -1.68 10.97 -2.09
CA GLY A 38 -2.14 10.37 -3.32
C GLY A 38 -1.77 8.89 -3.43
N HIS A 39 -2.32 8.25 -4.46
CA HIS A 39 -2.11 6.84 -4.75
C HIS A 39 -1.41 6.64 -6.09
N VAL A 40 -0.67 5.54 -6.24
CA VAL A 40 0.13 5.26 -7.44
C VAL A 40 -0.33 3.98 -8.10
N LEU A 41 -0.66 4.08 -9.39
CA LEU A 41 -0.82 2.93 -10.27
C LEU A 41 0.53 2.58 -10.91
N ILE A 42 0.98 1.33 -10.76
CA ILE A 42 2.26 0.87 -11.31
C ILE A 42 2.01 -0.10 -12.46
N GLU A 43 2.04 0.43 -13.68
CA GLU A 43 2.07 -0.36 -14.91
C GLU A 43 3.50 -0.76 -15.22
N ASP A 44 3.83 -2.03 -15.03
CA ASP A 44 5.18 -2.53 -15.34
C ASP A 44 5.17 -4.05 -15.47
N VAL A 45 6.18 -4.61 -16.16
CA VAL A 45 6.31 -6.07 -16.30
C VAL A 45 6.58 -6.75 -14.95
N PRO A 46 6.06 -7.99 -14.74
CA PRO A 46 6.29 -8.73 -13.50
C PRO A 46 7.80 -8.89 -13.19
N GLY A 47 8.15 -8.83 -11.90
CA GLY A 47 9.52 -9.11 -11.44
C GLY A 47 10.43 -7.89 -11.26
N LEU A 48 9.97 -6.68 -11.55
CA LEU A 48 10.79 -5.44 -11.44
C LEU A 48 10.84 -4.83 -10.03
N GLY A 49 10.67 -5.65 -9.00
CA GLY A 49 10.92 -5.21 -7.62
C GLY A 49 9.86 -4.29 -7.00
N LYS A 50 8.64 -4.19 -7.55
CA LYS A 50 7.53 -3.37 -6.98
C LYS A 50 7.28 -3.65 -5.49
N THR A 51 7.29 -4.92 -5.12
CA THR A 51 7.16 -5.35 -3.72
C THR A 51 8.34 -4.88 -2.88
N LEU A 52 9.57 -4.98 -3.41
CA LEU A 52 10.76 -4.52 -2.71
C LEU A 52 10.75 -2.99 -2.55
N LEU A 53 10.29 -2.26 -3.56
CA LEU A 53 10.17 -0.81 -3.55
C LEU A 53 9.21 -0.33 -2.45
N ALA A 54 7.96 -0.82 -2.46
CA ALA A 54 6.96 -0.46 -1.44
C ALA A 54 7.38 -0.88 -0.02
N LYS A 55 8.00 -2.05 0.13
CA LYS A 55 8.52 -2.54 1.41
C LYS A 55 9.74 -1.76 1.91
N THR A 56 10.61 -1.30 1.02
CA THR A 56 11.79 -0.50 1.40
C THR A 56 11.38 0.91 1.80
N LEU A 57 10.41 1.50 1.09
CA LEU A 57 9.85 2.81 1.41
C LEU A 57 9.16 2.79 2.79
N SER A 58 8.26 1.83 3.02
CA SER A 58 7.58 1.67 4.33
C SER A 58 8.57 1.49 5.48
N ARG A 59 9.60 0.66 5.32
CA ARG A 59 10.66 0.49 6.32
C ARG A 59 11.46 1.77 6.58
N SER A 60 11.76 2.54 5.53
CA SER A 60 12.50 3.81 5.66
C SER A 60 11.72 4.87 6.45
N LEU A 61 10.40 4.75 6.48
CA LEU A 61 9.48 5.67 7.14
C LEU A 61 8.85 5.09 8.42
N ALA A 62 9.22 3.87 8.82
CA ALA A 62 8.61 3.13 9.93
C ALA A 62 7.07 3.02 9.83
N LEU A 63 6.56 2.80 8.61
CA LEU A 63 5.13 2.67 8.30
C LEU A 63 4.68 1.21 8.24
N GLU A 64 3.42 0.94 8.58
CA GLU A 64 2.81 -0.37 8.36
C GLU A 64 2.69 -0.64 6.85
N PHE A 65 3.08 -1.85 6.45
CA PHE A 65 3.01 -2.31 5.08
C PHE A 65 2.21 -3.61 5.00
N ARG A 66 1.25 -3.64 4.08
CA ARG A 66 0.54 -4.86 3.70
C ARG A 66 0.60 -5.05 2.19
N ARG A 67 0.52 -6.31 1.77
CA ARG A 67 0.44 -6.70 0.36
C ARG A 67 -0.77 -7.61 0.20
N VAL A 68 -1.54 -7.37 -0.85
CA VAL A 68 -2.63 -8.24 -1.30
C VAL A 68 -2.34 -8.65 -2.73
N GLN A 69 -2.51 -9.93 -3.02
CA GLN A 69 -2.56 -10.41 -4.39
C GLN A 69 -4.02 -10.37 -4.84
N CYS A 70 -4.32 -9.60 -5.88
CA CYS A 70 -5.64 -9.59 -6.47
C CYS A 70 -5.85 -10.86 -7.28
N THR A 71 -6.91 -11.58 -6.95
CA THR A 71 -7.33 -12.82 -7.61
C THR A 71 -8.81 -12.72 -7.98
N PRO A 72 -9.31 -13.54 -8.94
CA PRO A 72 -10.70 -13.50 -9.36
C PRO A 72 -11.71 -13.84 -8.24
N ASP A 73 -11.25 -14.55 -7.22
CA ASP A 73 -12.03 -14.99 -6.04
C ASP A 73 -11.96 -14.00 -4.86
N LEU A 74 -11.10 -12.98 -4.93
CA LEU A 74 -10.95 -12.00 -3.87
C LEU A 74 -12.25 -11.21 -3.64
N LEU A 75 -12.78 -11.23 -2.42
CA LEU A 75 -14.02 -10.55 -2.06
C LEU A 75 -13.75 -9.12 -1.57
N PRO A 76 -14.72 -8.18 -1.69
CA PRO A 76 -14.62 -6.85 -1.08
C PRO A 76 -14.25 -6.89 0.41
N SER A 77 -14.85 -7.81 1.17
CA SER A 77 -14.58 -7.98 2.60
C SER A 77 -13.17 -8.47 2.90
N ASP A 78 -12.48 -9.09 1.94
CA ASP A 78 -11.08 -9.49 2.11
C ASP A 78 -10.13 -8.29 2.00
N ILE A 79 -10.60 -7.15 1.46
CA ILE A 79 -9.88 -5.88 1.39
C ILE A 79 -10.26 -4.98 2.57
N THR A 80 -11.56 -4.75 2.75
CA THR A 80 -12.09 -3.81 3.74
C THR A 80 -12.24 -4.45 5.11
N GLY A 81 -12.31 -5.77 5.22
CA GLY A 81 -12.54 -6.45 6.50
C GLY A 81 -13.98 -6.87 6.71
N VAL A 82 -14.23 -7.55 7.82
CA VAL A 82 -15.49 -8.24 8.09
C VAL A 82 -15.82 -8.27 9.58
N SER A 83 -17.10 -8.15 9.91
CA SER A 83 -17.61 -8.36 11.28
C SER A 83 -17.89 -9.84 11.51
N ILE A 84 -17.19 -10.45 12.46
CA ILE A 84 -17.31 -11.86 12.81
C ILE A 84 -17.94 -11.98 14.20
N PHE A 85 -18.91 -12.86 14.36
CA PHE A 85 -19.50 -13.11 15.67
C PHE A 85 -18.52 -13.89 16.57
N ASN A 86 -18.13 -13.29 17.70
CA ASN A 86 -17.26 -13.89 18.69
C ASN A 86 -18.11 -14.65 19.72
N LEU A 87 -18.19 -15.98 19.57
CA LEU A 87 -18.99 -16.85 20.44
C LEU A 87 -18.66 -16.72 21.94
N LYS A 88 -17.39 -16.46 22.29
CA LYS A 88 -16.97 -16.36 23.69
C LYS A 88 -17.49 -15.10 24.37
N LYS A 89 -17.65 -14.03 23.61
CA LYS A 89 -18.11 -12.73 24.09
C LYS A 89 -19.57 -12.43 23.73
N SER A 90 -20.16 -13.26 22.88
CA SER A 90 -21.51 -13.07 22.30
C SER A 90 -21.67 -11.70 21.63
N GLU A 91 -20.61 -11.18 21.01
CA GLU A 91 -20.59 -9.88 20.33
C GLU A 91 -20.04 -10.01 18.91
N PHE A 92 -20.41 -9.08 18.01
CA PHE A 92 -19.76 -8.96 16.70
C PHE A 92 -18.45 -8.18 16.86
N GLU A 93 -17.35 -8.77 16.41
CA GLU A 93 -16.02 -8.17 16.41
C GLU A 93 -15.59 -7.87 14.97
N TYR A 94 -15.30 -6.61 14.69
CA TYR A 94 -14.82 -6.20 13.38
C TYR A 94 -13.34 -6.54 13.22
N ARG A 95 -13.03 -7.35 12.22
CA ARG A 95 -11.67 -7.68 11.81
C ARG A 95 -11.29 -6.83 10.60
N LYS A 96 -10.38 -5.88 10.85
CA LYS A 96 -9.83 -4.98 9.84
C LYS A 96 -9.18 -5.76 8.69
N GLY A 97 -9.55 -5.41 7.48
CA GLY A 97 -8.90 -5.91 6.27
C GLY A 97 -7.51 -5.31 6.03
N PRO A 98 -6.81 -5.74 4.97
CA PRO A 98 -5.50 -5.24 4.59
C PRO A 98 -5.50 -3.77 4.13
N ALA A 99 -6.66 -3.18 3.78
CA ALA A 99 -6.79 -1.75 3.52
C ALA A 99 -6.43 -0.88 4.74
N PHE A 100 -6.52 -1.42 5.96
CA PHE A 100 -6.13 -0.74 7.18
C PHE A 100 -4.62 -0.86 7.41
N THR A 101 -3.86 -0.05 6.69
CA THR A 101 -2.39 0.04 6.74
C THR A 101 -1.95 1.42 6.26
N ASN A 102 -0.69 1.81 6.47
CA ASN A 102 -0.17 3.06 5.90
C ASN A 102 0.17 2.91 4.41
N ILE A 103 0.75 1.77 4.03
CA ILE A 103 1.08 1.44 2.63
C ILE A 103 0.49 0.07 2.30
N LEU A 104 -0.40 0.04 1.30
CA LEU A 104 -0.95 -1.19 0.72
C LEU A 104 -0.42 -1.37 -0.71
N LEU A 105 0.18 -2.53 -0.98
CA LEU A 105 0.45 -2.96 -2.35
C LEU A 105 -0.63 -3.95 -2.80
N ALA A 106 -1.53 -3.51 -3.68
CA ALA A 106 -2.48 -4.37 -4.38
C ALA A 106 -1.88 -4.84 -5.72
N ASP A 107 -1.40 -6.08 -5.75
CA ASP A 107 -0.73 -6.65 -6.91
C ASP A 107 -1.73 -7.27 -7.88
N GLU A 108 -1.53 -7.09 -9.19
CA GLU A 108 -2.42 -7.58 -10.25
C GLU A 108 -3.89 -7.15 -10.09
N ILE A 109 -4.14 -5.88 -9.74
CA ILE A 109 -5.50 -5.33 -9.50
C ILE A 109 -6.51 -5.67 -10.61
N ASN A 110 -6.05 -5.77 -11.84
CA ASN A 110 -6.83 -6.15 -13.02
C ASN A 110 -7.41 -7.58 -12.98
N ARG A 111 -6.93 -8.45 -12.08
CA ARG A 111 -7.48 -9.80 -11.86
C ARG A 111 -8.63 -9.84 -10.85
N ALA A 112 -8.79 -8.81 -10.02
CA ALA A 112 -9.91 -8.73 -9.09
C ALA A 112 -11.22 -8.44 -9.84
N THR A 113 -12.35 -8.87 -9.26
CA THR A 113 -13.67 -8.54 -9.82
C THR A 113 -13.93 -7.03 -9.80
N PRO A 114 -14.79 -6.48 -10.68
CA PRO A 114 -15.12 -5.06 -10.66
C PRO A 114 -15.59 -4.57 -9.29
N ARG A 115 -16.38 -5.38 -8.57
CA ARG A 115 -16.87 -5.05 -7.23
C ARG A 115 -15.75 -4.94 -6.19
N THR A 116 -14.75 -5.82 -6.28
CA THR A 116 -13.58 -5.81 -5.37
C THR A 116 -12.65 -4.64 -5.70
N GLN A 117 -12.48 -4.31 -7.00
CA GLN A 117 -11.76 -3.11 -7.40
C GLN A 117 -12.46 -1.85 -6.89
N SER A 118 -13.79 -1.74 -7.02
CA SER A 118 -14.57 -0.63 -6.47
C SER A 118 -14.37 -0.48 -4.97
N ALA A 119 -14.43 -1.57 -4.20
CA ALA A 119 -14.22 -1.51 -2.75
C ALA A 119 -12.81 -0.99 -2.37
N LEU A 120 -11.78 -1.35 -3.14
CA LEU A 120 -10.44 -0.80 -2.95
C LEU A 120 -10.39 0.71 -3.28
N LEU A 121 -11.03 1.13 -4.38
CA LEU A 121 -11.09 2.55 -4.78
C LEU A 121 -11.91 3.39 -3.79
N GLU A 122 -13.00 2.85 -3.24
CA GLU A 122 -13.78 3.50 -2.18
C GLU A 122 -12.90 3.77 -0.96
N CYS A 123 -12.05 2.82 -0.55
CA CYS A 123 -11.08 3.03 0.53
C CYS A 123 -10.02 4.10 0.20
N MET A 124 -9.79 4.39 -1.08
CA MET A 124 -8.82 5.40 -1.52
C MET A 124 -9.43 6.80 -1.52
N GLU A 125 -10.75 6.90 -1.71
CA GLU A 125 -11.53 8.15 -1.75
C GLU A 125 -11.99 8.57 -0.34
N GLU A 126 -12.48 7.62 0.46
CA GLU A 126 -12.94 7.87 1.83
C GLU A 126 -11.74 8.06 2.77
N ARG A 127 -11.51 9.30 3.19
CA ARG A 127 -10.42 9.71 4.11
C ARG A 127 -10.86 9.74 5.57
#